data_AF-X0WTF1-F1
#
_entry.id   AF-X0WTF1-F1
#
_cell.length_a   1.000
_cell.length_b   1.000
_cell.length_c   1.000
_cell.angle_alpha   90.00
_cell.angle_beta   90.00
_cell.angle_gamma   90.00
#
_symmetry.space_group_name_H-M   'P 1'
#
loop_
_entity.id
_entity.type
_entity.pdbx_description
1 polymer ?
#
loop_
_entity_poly.entity_id
_entity_poly.type
_entity_poly.pdbx_seq_one_letter_code
_entity_poly.pdbx_strand_id
1 'polypeptide(L)'
;FIGVARFVALVVCFVSGWAPAERPAQAGGIMTSVSEKDTSLASLRSEAVLGTLDLDRPELEAVKAKAEEGDRLGALAALLAHFRAKYPWPEATTTVGQDTVAAADRTVDHVLHWGPYDPADYGEDIDWAWDPAGDIEWVAAVYRFYWANALTEAFLATRDEKYAAAFVELTSDWIAKHPLENREQTHPVYTGWRGFAWLDIQTGIRATNLCKAFPTMVHGEAFTPAFLGVFLASLYDHQVKTEKLPMGKVHNKAIFEQRGFV
;
A
#
# COMPACT_ATOMS: atom_id res chain seq x y z
N PHE A 1 -1.67 6.42 26.59
CA PHE A 1 -1.28 5.18 25.89
C PHE A 1 -2.54 4.51 25.34
N ILE A 2 -3.10 5.09 24.29
CA ILE A 2 -4.10 4.45 23.44
C ILE A 2 -3.26 3.90 22.28
N GLY A 3 -2.59 2.78 22.54
CA GLY A 3 -1.64 2.21 21.60
C GLY A 3 -2.39 1.54 20.47
N VAL A 4 -2.05 1.85 19.21
CA VAL A 4 -2.02 0.96 18.01
C VAL A 4 -3.26 0.06 17.74
N ALA A 5 -4.34 0.18 18.51
CA ALA A 5 -5.40 -0.82 18.65
C ALA A 5 -6.48 -0.79 17.53
N ARG A 6 -6.16 -0.22 16.37
CA ARG A 6 -7.01 -0.27 15.18
C ARG A 6 -6.19 -0.29 13.90
N PHE A 7 -5.11 -1.08 13.90
CA PHE A 7 -4.32 -1.23 12.70
C PHE A 7 -5.14 -1.80 11.51
N VAL A 8 -6.22 -2.51 11.84
CA VAL A 8 -7.15 -3.13 10.90
C VAL A 8 -8.50 -2.39 10.86
N ALA A 9 -8.56 -1.07 10.99
CA ALA A 9 -9.81 -0.39 10.61
C ALA A 9 -10.22 -0.71 9.15
N LEU A 10 -9.30 -1.26 8.35
CA LEU A 10 -9.45 -1.34 6.92
C LEU A 10 -8.59 -2.43 6.28
N VAL A 11 -8.53 -3.66 6.81
CA VAL A 11 -7.59 -4.68 6.27
C VAL A 11 -7.65 -4.84 4.74
N VAL A 12 -8.76 -4.49 4.08
CA VAL A 12 -8.82 -4.15 2.64
C VAL A 12 -10.07 -3.28 2.30
N CYS A 13 -10.25 -2.09 2.89
CA CYS A 13 -11.35 -1.13 2.62
C CYS A 13 -12.81 -1.66 2.56
N PHE A 14 -13.65 -1.26 3.52
CA PHE A 14 -15.12 -1.29 3.40
C PHE A 14 -15.60 -0.62 2.09
N VAL A 15 -16.36 -1.33 1.25
CA VAL A 15 -17.37 -0.69 0.38
C VAL A 15 -18.69 -0.73 1.13
N SER A 16 -19.18 0.46 1.50
CA SER A 16 -20.47 0.79 2.13
C SER A 16 -20.64 0.61 3.65
N GLY A 17 -20.90 1.75 4.32
CA GLY A 17 -21.79 1.84 5.47
C GLY A 17 -21.18 1.90 6.87
N TRP A 18 -20.73 3.08 7.32
CA TRP A 18 -20.80 3.43 8.74
C TRP A 18 -21.00 4.94 8.96
N ALA A 19 -21.96 5.28 9.82
CA ALA A 19 -22.28 6.65 10.24
C ALA A 19 -21.38 7.10 11.42
N PRO A 20 -20.86 8.33 11.43
CA PRO A 20 -19.91 8.76 12.46
C PRO A 20 -20.60 8.88 13.83
N ALA A 21 -19.98 8.29 14.86
CA ALA A 21 -20.32 8.58 16.25
C ALA A 21 -19.81 9.99 16.63
N GLU A 22 -20.66 10.76 17.30
CA GLU A 22 -20.42 12.15 17.70
C GLU A 22 -19.17 12.28 18.60
N ARG A 23 -18.33 13.27 18.29
CA ARG A 23 -17.22 13.70 19.17
C ARG A 23 -17.77 14.64 20.24
N PRO A 24 -17.45 14.46 21.54
CA PRO A 24 -17.71 15.51 22.51
C PRO A 24 -16.71 16.66 22.30
N ALA A 25 -17.24 17.88 22.31
CA ALA A 25 -16.44 19.10 22.25
C ALA A 25 -15.51 19.20 23.46
N GLN A 26 -14.23 19.54 23.25
CA GLN A 26 -13.39 20.07 24.31
C GLN A 26 -12.77 21.40 23.93
N ALA A 27 -12.95 22.33 24.86
CA ALA A 27 -12.54 23.72 24.83
C ALA A 27 -11.02 23.89 25.03
N GLY A 28 -10.54 25.06 24.64
CA GLY A 28 -9.12 25.41 24.54
C GLY A 28 -8.29 25.25 25.81
N GLY A 29 -7.00 24.99 25.59
CA GLY A 29 -5.96 24.93 26.60
C GLY A 29 -4.58 25.10 25.96
N ILE A 30 -3.73 25.85 26.65
CA ILE A 30 -2.52 26.54 26.20
C ILE A 30 -1.41 25.58 25.73
N MET A 31 -0.72 25.99 24.67
CA MET A 31 0.43 25.33 24.04
C MET A 31 1.61 25.25 25.03
N THR A 32 1.84 24.06 25.60
CA THR A 32 3.09 23.71 26.26
C THR A 32 3.95 22.89 25.30
N SER A 33 5.19 23.35 25.09
CA SER A 33 6.21 22.70 24.27
C SER A 33 6.47 21.29 24.79
N VAL A 34 5.94 20.30 24.10
CA VAL A 34 6.29 18.89 24.32
C VAL A 34 7.66 18.70 23.68
N SER A 35 8.64 18.29 24.48
CA SER A 35 9.94 17.87 23.96
C SER A 35 9.72 16.77 22.94
N GLU A 36 10.18 17.02 21.70
CA GLU A 36 10.21 16.06 20.61
C GLU A 36 11.06 14.87 21.05
N LYS A 37 10.40 13.84 21.60
CA LYS A 37 10.96 12.49 21.56
C LYS A 37 10.96 12.09 20.10
N ASP A 38 12.11 12.29 19.46
CA ASP A 38 12.49 11.64 18.22
C ASP A 38 12.17 10.15 18.34
N THR A 39 11.01 9.77 17.83
CA THR A 39 10.60 8.38 17.69
C THR A 39 10.82 8.11 16.22
N SER A 40 12.05 7.70 15.89
CA SER A 40 12.37 7.28 14.53
C SER A 40 11.36 6.20 14.13
N LEU A 41 10.47 6.54 13.18
CA LEU A 41 9.58 5.57 12.58
C LEU A 41 10.45 4.58 11.80
N ALA A 42 10.14 3.29 11.92
CA ALA A 42 10.83 2.21 11.24
C ALA A 42 9.80 1.25 10.65
N SER A 43 10.16 0.63 9.53
CA SER A 43 9.30 -0.32 8.85
C SER A 43 8.98 -1.53 9.72
N LEU A 44 7.71 -1.94 9.72
CA LEU A 44 7.29 -3.17 10.37
C LEU A 44 7.92 -4.35 9.63
N ARG A 45 8.67 -5.17 10.36
CA ARG A 45 9.15 -6.44 9.80
C ARG A 45 7.97 -7.38 9.55
N SER A 46 7.95 -8.04 8.40
CA SER A 46 6.85 -8.95 8.02
C SER A 46 6.60 -10.07 9.05
N GLU A 47 7.62 -10.44 9.83
CA GLU A 47 7.54 -11.42 10.90
C GLU A 47 6.65 -10.96 12.07
N ALA A 48 6.52 -9.65 12.27
CA ALA A 48 5.75 -9.06 13.35
C ALA A 48 4.31 -8.71 12.97
N VAL A 49 3.92 -8.89 11.70
CA VAL A 49 2.62 -8.42 11.17
C VAL A 49 1.41 -9.05 11.84
N LEU A 50 1.49 -10.32 12.25
CA LEU A 50 0.38 -10.98 12.95
C LEU A 50 0.10 -10.32 14.30
N GLY A 51 1.13 -9.78 14.96
CA GLY A 51 1.00 -9.08 16.23
C GLY A 51 0.31 -7.71 16.12
N THR A 52 0.09 -7.20 14.91
CA THR A 52 -0.65 -5.95 14.67
C THR A 52 -2.13 -6.20 14.34
N LEU A 53 -2.55 -7.45 14.17
CA LEU A 53 -3.92 -7.82 13.83
C LEU A 53 -4.74 -8.11 15.09
N ASP A 54 -6.05 -7.80 15.03
CA ASP A 54 -7.02 -8.26 16.01
C ASP A 54 -7.44 -9.71 15.69
N LEU A 55 -6.68 -10.67 16.22
CA LEU A 55 -6.90 -12.11 16.00
C LEU A 55 -8.06 -12.69 16.81
N ASP A 56 -8.69 -11.92 17.72
CA ASP A 56 -9.86 -12.36 18.48
C ASP A 56 -11.16 -12.30 17.67
N ARG A 57 -11.09 -11.78 16.44
CA ARG A 57 -12.21 -11.79 15.50
C ARG A 57 -12.61 -13.22 15.13
N PRO A 58 -13.92 -13.57 15.18
CA PRO A 58 -14.38 -14.93 14.88
C PRO A 58 -13.95 -15.45 13.51
N GLU A 59 -13.93 -14.58 12.50
CA GLU A 59 -13.53 -14.94 11.13
C GLU A 59 -12.02 -15.24 10.98
N LEU A 60 -11.21 -14.99 12.01
CA LEU A 60 -9.77 -15.23 12.05
C LEU A 60 -9.35 -16.35 13.02
N GLU A 61 -10.30 -17.15 13.54
CA GLU A 61 -10.02 -18.25 14.49
C GLU A 61 -8.88 -19.17 14.01
N ALA A 62 -8.89 -19.58 12.74
CA ALA A 62 -7.85 -20.42 12.15
C ALA A 62 -6.47 -19.73 12.10
N VAL A 63 -6.45 -18.40 11.88
CA VAL A 63 -5.23 -17.60 11.89
C VAL A 63 -4.66 -17.53 13.30
N LYS A 64 -5.53 -17.28 14.29
CA LYS A 64 -5.16 -17.25 15.71
C LYS A 64 -4.55 -18.56 16.17
N ALA A 65 -5.22 -19.69 15.90
CA ALA A 65 -4.73 -21.01 16.28
C ALA A 65 -3.31 -21.28 15.75
N LYS A 66 -3.08 -20.99 14.46
CA LYS A 66 -1.75 -21.14 13.83
C LYS A 66 -0.70 -20.21 14.42
N ALA A 67 -1.08 -18.97 14.73
CA ALA A 67 -0.18 -18.00 15.36
C ALA A 67 0.23 -18.43 16.78
N GLU A 68 -0.70 -18.97 17.57
CA GLU A 68 -0.44 -19.48 18.93
C GLU A 68 0.45 -20.74 18.92
N GLU A 69 0.39 -21.55 17.86
CA GLU A 69 1.31 -22.67 17.61
C GLU A 69 2.73 -22.21 17.20
N GLY A 70 2.93 -20.91 16.93
CA GLY A 70 4.17 -20.38 16.36
C GLY A 70 4.33 -20.66 14.85
N ASP A 71 3.32 -21.24 14.20
CA ASP A 71 3.28 -21.49 12.75
C ASP A 71 2.89 -20.21 11.99
N ARG A 72 3.86 -19.30 11.88
CA ARG A 72 3.65 -18.00 11.23
C ARG A 72 3.20 -18.14 9.77
N LEU A 73 3.83 -19.04 9.01
CA LEU A 73 3.50 -19.19 7.60
C LEU A 73 2.12 -19.83 7.43
N GLY A 74 1.76 -20.80 8.26
CA GLY A 74 0.41 -21.36 8.31
C GLY A 74 -0.65 -20.33 8.72
N ALA A 75 -0.34 -19.42 9.65
CA ALA A 75 -1.24 -18.32 10.02
C ALA A 75 -1.45 -17.36 8.84
N LEU A 76 -0.39 -16.98 8.13
CA LEU A 76 -0.50 -16.16 6.92
C LEU A 76 -1.25 -16.90 5.79
N ALA A 77 -1.11 -18.23 5.69
CA ALA A 77 -1.85 -19.02 4.72
C ALA A 77 -3.36 -19.07 5.04
N ALA A 78 -3.71 -19.24 6.31
CA ALA A 78 -5.10 -19.14 6.78
C ALA A 78 -5.67 -17.73 6.54
N LEU A 79 -4.87 -16.68 6.76
CA LEU A 79 -5.28 -15.30 6.51
C LEU A 79 -5.47 -15.00 5.01
N LEU A 80 -4.59 -15.53 4.17
CA LEU A 80 -4.74 -15.44 2.71
C LEU A 80 -6.01 -16.15 2.24
N ALA A 81 -6.29 -17.34 2.77
CA ALA A 81 -7.52 -18.07 2.49
C ALA A 81 -8.76 -17.28 2.94
N HIS A 82 -8.71 -16.65 4.12
CA HIS A 82 -9.74 -15.74 4.59
C HIS A 82 -9.97 -14.59 3.60
N PHE A 83 -8.92 -13.94 3.09
CA PHE A 83 -9.08 -12.86 2.12
C PHE A 83 -9.63 -13.30 0.77
N ARG A 84 -9.18 -14.43 0.24
CA ARG A 84 -9.74 -14.98 -1.00
C ARG A 84 -11.22 -15.33 -0.86
N ALA A 85 -11.65 -15.80 0.31
CA ALA A 85 -13.06 -16.03 0.60
C ALA A 85 -13.85 -14.73 0.78
N LYS A 86 -13.27 -13.72 1.43
CA LYS A 86 -13.88 -12.41 1.66
C LYS A 86 -14.06 -11.60 0.37
N TYR A 87 -13.10 -11.71 -0.54
CA TYR A 87 -13.11 -11.07 -1.85
C TYR A 87 -13.37 -12.13 -2.91
N PRO A 88 -14.64 -12.55 -3.14
CA PRO A 88 -14.92 -13.55 -4.16
C PRO A 88 -14.38 -13.09 -5.51
N TRP A 89 -13.86 -14.05 -6.28
CA TRP A 89 -13.27 -13.76 -7.57
C TRP A 89 -14.32 -13.06 -8.45
N PRO A 90 -14.12 -11.78 -8.83
CA PRO A 90 -15.13 -11.10 -9.63
C PRO A 90 -15.27 -11.86 -10.94
N GLU A 91 -16.48 -11.94 -11.51
CA GLU A 91 -16.66 -12.59 -12.82
C GLU A 91 -15.69 -11.97 -13.83
N ALA A 92 -15.06 -12.81 -14.66
CA ALA A 92 -14.14 -12.31 -15.67
C ALA A 92 -14.90 -11.37 -16.59
N THR A 93 -14.57 -10.09 -16.55
CA THR A 93 -15.14 -9.14 -17.51
C THR A 93 -14.45 -9.38 -18.84
N THR A 94 -15.19 -9.92 -19.81
CA THR A 94 -14.73 -10.18 -21.18
C THR A 94 -14.35 -8.94 -21.99
N THR A 95 -14.39 -7.76 -21.38
CA THR A 95 -14.12 -6.47 -22.01
C THR A 95 -13.06 -5.71 -21.22
N VAL A 96 -11.80 -6.02 -21.49
CA VAL A 96 -10.70 -5.09 -21.23
C VAL A 96 -10.26 -4.50 -22.57
N GLY A 97 -9.94 -3.20 -22.58
CA GLY A 97 -9.42 -2.56 -23.78
C GLY A 97 -8.05 -3.15 -24.13
N GLN A 98 -7.78 -3.33 -25.44
CA GLN A 98 -6.46 -3.78 -25.91
C GLN A 98 -5.33 -2.87 -25.38
N ASP A 99 -5.62 -1.58 -25.21
CA ASP A 99 -4.68 -0.61 -24.67
C ASP A 99 -4.29 -0.89 -23.20
N THR A 100 -5.25 -1.33 -22.38
CA THR A 100 -4.98 -1.72 -20.98
C THR A 100 -4.10 -2.95 -20.92
N VAL A 101 -4.38 -3.98 -21.74
CA VAL A 101 -3.55 -5.19 -21.82
C VAL A 101 -2.14 -4.84 -22.30
N ALA A 102 -2.00 -4.02 -23.34
CA ALA A 102 -0.71 -3.57 -23.83
C ALA A 102 0.06 -2.73 -22.78
N ALA A 103 -0.63 -1.92 -21.97
CA ALA A 103 -0.01 -1.20 -20.87
C ALA A 103 0.45 -2.12 -19.74
N ALA A 104 -0.33 -3.15 -19.43
CA ALA A 104 0.03 -4.17 -18.46
C ALA A 104 1.22 -5.01 -18.94
N ASP A 105 1.23 -5.43 -20.21
CA ASP A 105 2.34 -6.16 -20.83
C ASP A 105 3.63 -5.34 -20.78
N ARG A 106 3.58 -4.04 -21.13
CA ARG A 106 4.73 -3.15 -20.94
C ARG A 106 5.20 -3.08 -19.49
N THR A 107 4.27 -3.03 -18.53
CA THR A 107 4.62 -2.98 -17.10
C THR A 107 5.28 -4.28 -16.63
N VAL A 108 4.87 -5.44 -17.16
CA VAL A 108 5.54 -6.73 -16.94
C VAL A 108 6.98 -6.69 -17.45
N ASP A 109 7.23 -5.98 -18.55
CA ASP A 109 8.57 -5.80 -19.14
C ASP A 109 9.33 -4.58 -18.53
N HIS A 110 8.91 -4.07 -17.37
CA HIS A 110 9.48 -2.90 -16.68
C HIS A 110 9.47 -1.59 -17.49
N VAL A 111 8.61 -1.52 -18.50
CA VAL A 111 8.35 -0.30 -19.26
C VAL A 111 7.15 0.43 -18.65
N LEU A 112 7.44 1.42 -17.81
CA LEU A 112 6.42 2.23 -17.15
C LEU A 112 5.95 3.36 -18.05
N HIS A 113 4.67 3.68 -17.98
CA HIS A 113 4.05 4.75 -18.75
C HIS A 113 3.02 5.48 -17.91
N TRP A 114 3.03 6.81 -17.95
CA TRP A 114 2.05 7.63 -17.28
C TRP A 114 1.68 8.86 -18.10
N GLY A 115 0.37 9.13 -18.20
CA GLY A 115 -0.14 10.38 -18.76
C GLY A 115 0.34 10.65 -20.19
N PRO A 116 0.84 11.87 -20.50
CA PRO A 116 1.26 12.25 -21.85
C PRO A 116 2.73 11.95 -22.17
N TYR A 117 3.49 11.40 -21.22
CA TYR A 117 4.93 11.18 -21.39
C TYR A 117 5.18 9.89 -22.17
N ASP A 118 6.32 9.80 -22.86
CA ASP A 118 6.70 8.56 -23.54
C ASP A 118 6.95 7.42 -22.52
N PRO A 119 6.65 6.15 -22.86
CA PRO A 119 7.02 5.02 -22.02
C PRO A 119 8.54 4.95 -21.77
N ALA A 120 8.93 4.58 -20.55
CA ALA A 120 10.33 4.49 -20.16
C ALA A 120 10.67 3.09 -19.63
N ASP A 121 11.74 2.52 -20.16
CA ASP A 121 12.29 1.23 -19.76
C ASP A 121 13.17 1.41 -18.52
N TYR A 122 12.76 0.81 -17.40
CA TYR A 122 13.49 0.86 -16.13
C TYR A 122 14.59 -0.21 -16.02
N GLY A 123 14.67 -1.14 -16.97
CA GLY A 123 15.58 -2.28 -16.91
C GLY A 123 15.27 -3.24 -15.76
N GLU A 124 16.16 -4.21 -15.53
CA GLU A 124 15.95 -5.24 -14.49
C GLU A 124 16.04 -4.69 -13.06
N ASP A 125 16.91 -3.69 -12.80
CA ASP A 125 17.05 -3.06 -11.48
C ASP A 125 16.41 -1.67 -11.47
N ILE A 126 15.19 -1.60 -10.96
CA ILE A 126 14.34 -0.41 -11.02
C ILE A 126 14.88 0.69 -10.10
N ASP A 127 15.36 1.79 -10.69
CA ASP A 127 15.58 3.05 -9.98
C ASP A 127 14.27 3.84 -9.90
N TRP A 128 13.52 3.64 -8.81
CA TRP A 128 12.22 4.29 -8.64
C TRP A 128 12.29 5.83 -8.53
N ALA A 129 13.46 6.42 -8.29
CA ALA A 129 13.66 7.87 -8.27
C ALA A 129 14.10 8.42 -9.64
N TRP A 130 14.27 7.56 -10.64
CA TRP A 130 14.62 7.98 -11.99
C TRP A 130 13.47 8.75 -12.63
N ASP A 131 13.84 9.89 -13.21
CA ASP A 131 12.96 10.78 -13.95
C ASP A 131 13.39 10.83 -15.43
N PRO A 132 12.77 10.01 -16.30
CA PRO A 132 13.02 10.03 -17.74
C PRO A 132 12.41 11.26 -18.43
N ALA A 133 11.43 11.92 -17.81
CA ALA A 133 10.68 13.02 -18.40
C ALA A 133 11.26 14.40 -18.07
N GLY A 134 12.16 14.49 -17.08
CA GLY A 134 12.61 15.76 -16.51
C GLY A 134 11.49 16.51 -15.78
N ASP A 135 10.46 15.78 -15.33
CA ASP A 135 9.32 16.29 -14.57
C ASP A 135 9.06 15.42 -13.34
N ILE A 136 9.16 16.02 -12.15
CA ILE A 136 8.93 15.37 -10.86
C ILE A 136 7.55 14.69 -10.75
N GLU A 137 6.55 15.12 -11.54
CA GLU A 137 5.25 14.45 -11.57
C GLU A 137 5.32 13.02 -12.14
N TRP A 138 6.30 12.70 -13.00
CA TRP A 138 6.57 11.31 -13.40
C TRP A 138 6.93 10.45 -12.19
N VAL A 139 7.91 10.88 -11.40
CA VAL A 139 8.33 10.17 -10.18
C VAL A 139 7.17 10.11 -9.18
N ALA A 140 6.37 11.18 -9.09
CA ALA A 140 5.17 11.20 -8.26
C ALA A 140 4.17 10.12 -8.70
N ALA A 141 3.93 9.95 -10.00
CA ALA A 141 3.04 8.94 -10.55
C ALA A 141 3.52 7.51 -10.27
N VAL A 142 4.83 7.29 -10.42
CA VAL A 142 5.48 6.02 -10.10
C VAL A 142 5.35 5.69 -8.60
N TYR A 143 5.66 6.62 -7.70
CA TYR A 143 5.51 6.46 -6.25
C TYR A 143 4.05 6.38 -5.76
N ARG A 144 3.09 6.79 -6.59
CA ARG A 144 1.64 6.62 -6.35
C ARG A 144 1.13 5.26 -6.82
N PHE A 145 1.98 4.43 -7.44
CA PHE A 145 1.64 3.10 -7.95
C PHE A 145 0.53 3.11 -9.00
N TYR A 146 0.52 4.12 -9.89
CA TYR A 146 -0.48 4.12 -10.97
C TYR A 146 -0.31 2.96 -11.96
N TRP A 147 0.89 2.39 -12.06
CA TRP A 147 1.18 1.18 -12.84
C TRP A 147 0.40 -0.06 -12.37
N ALA A 148 0.02 -0.13 -11.08
CA ALA A 148 -0.71 -1.27 -10.53
C ALA A 148 -2.12 -1.43 -11.14
N ASN A 149 -2.72 -0.34 -11.62
CA ASN A 149 -4.07 -0.35 -12.20
C ASN A 149 -4.12 -1.22 -13.47
N ALA A 150 -3.17 -1.02 -14.39
CA ALA A 150 -3.13 -1.78 -15.64
C ALA A 150 -2.94 -3.28 -15.38
N LEU A 151 -2.01 -3.64 -14.48
CA LEU A 151 -1.81 -5.04 -14.07
C LEU A 151 -3.08 -5.64 -13.45
N THR A 152 -3.78 -4.88 -12.59
CA THR A 152 -5.01 -5.34 -11.93
C THR A 152 -6.13 -5.59 -12.94
N GLU A 153 -6.35 -4.64 -13.85
CA GLU A 153 -7.38 -4.75 -14.88
C GLU A 153 -7.08 -5.89 -15.87
N ALA A 154 -5.82 -6.03 -16.29
CA ALA A 154 -5.41 -7.11 -17.18
C ALA A 154 -5.51 -8.48 -16.49
N PHE A 155 -5.11 -8.59 -15.22
CA PHE A 155 -5.25 -9.83 -14.47
C PHE A 155 -6.71 -10.22 -14.26
N LEU A 156 -7.58 -9.25 -13.94
CA LEU A 156 -9.02 -9.46 -13.80
C LEU A 156 -9.64 -10.00 -15.09
N ALA A 157 -9.22 -9.48 -16.25
CA ALA A 157 -9.82 -9.84 -17.52
C ALA A 157 -9.29 -11.15 -18.11
N THR A 158 -7.98 -11.38 -17.99
CA THR A 158 -7.29 -12.49 -18.70
C THR A 158 -7.01 -13.69 -17.81
N ARG A 159 -6.90 -13.47 -16.49
CA ARG A 159 -6.38 -14.45 -15.51
C ARG A 159 -4.95 -14.91 -15.81
N ASP A 160 -4.19 -14.14 -16.60
CA ASP A 160 -2.79 -14.44 -16.86
C ASP A 160 -1.94 -14.08 -15.62
N GLU A 161 -1.35 -15.10 -15.02
CA GLU A 161 -0.56 -14.99 -13.79
C GLU A 161 0.66 -14.06 -13.93
N LYS A 162 1.13 -13.77 -15.15
CA LYS A 162 2.23 -12.81 -15.34
C LYS A 162 1.93 -11.44 -14.76
N TYR A 163 0.67 -11.01 -14.76
CA TYR A 163 0.27 -9.70 -14.23
C TYR A 163 0.28 -9.68 -12.69
N ALA A 164 -0.15 -10.78 -12.05
CA ALA A 164 -0.04 -10.92 -10.60
C ALA A 164 1.42 -11.04 -10.17
N ALA A 165 2.24 -11.78 -10.93
CA ALA A 165 3.67 -11.92 -10.69
C ALA A 165 4.39 -10.56 -10.75
N ALA A 166 4.16 -9.76 -11.81
CA ALA A 166 4.73 -8.42 -11.92
C ALA A 166 4.27 -7.50 -10.79
N PHE A 167 2.99 -7.56 -10.38
CA PHE A 167 2.53 -6.76 -9.25
C PHE A 167 3.26 -7.11 -7.95
N VAL A 168 3.45 -8.40 -7.66
CA VAL A 168 4.15 -8.89 -6.48
C VAL A 168 5.62 -8.46 -6.51
N GLU A 169 6.28 -8.61 -7.66
CA GLU A 169 7.69 -8.27 -7.86
C GLU A 169 7.93 -6.75 -7.71
N LEU A 170 7.23 -5.92 -8.49
CA LEU A 170 7.33 -4.46 -8.42
C LEU A 170 6.99 -3.90 -7.02
N THR A 171 5.94 -4.43 -6.38
CA THR A 171 5.57 -4.02 -5.02
C THR A 171 6.64 -4.39 -4.00
N SER A 172 7.19 -5.62 -4.09
CA SER A 172 8.24 -6.10 -3.18
C SER A 172 9.52 -5.28 -3.33
N ASP A 173 9.93 -4.99 -4.56
CA ASP A 173 11.13 -4.21 -4.85
C ASP A 173 11.02 -2.78 -4.29
N TRP A 174 9.89 -2.10 -4.53
CA TRP A 174 9.67 -0.76 -3.97
C TRP A 174 9.72 -0.76 -2.43
N ILE A 175 9.05 -1.72 -1.78
CA ILE A 175 9.03 -1.86 -0.31
C ILE A 175 10.46 -2.06 0.23
N ALA A 176 11.25 -2.92 -0.42
CA ALA A 176 12.62 -3.18 -0.01
C ALA A 176 13.54 -1.96 -0.15
N LYS A 177 13.35 -1.16 -1.22
CA LYS A 177 14.17 0.04 -1.49
C LYS A 177 13.75 1.29 -0.72
N HIS A 178 12.50 1.35 -0.23
CA HIS A 178 11.95 2.54 0.44
C HIS A 178 11.40 2.26 1.85
N PRO A 179 12.21 1.71 2.78
CA PRO A 179 11.75 1.48 4.15
C PRO A 179 11.42 2.80 4.87
N LEU A 180 10.52 2.75 5.85
CA LEU A 180 9.98 3.93 6.53
C LEU A 180 11.03 4.72 7.34
N GLU A 181 12.08 4.05 7.82
CA GLU A 181 13.22 4.72 8.45
C GLU A 181 13.97 5.64 7.48
N ASN A 182 13.92 5.36 6.17
CA ASN A 182 14.50 6.18 5.11
C ASN A 182 13.52 7.24 4.57
N ARG A 183 12.37 7.45 5.23
CA ARG A 183 11.32 8.40 4.79
C ARG A 183 11.79 9.83 4.55
N GLU A 184 12.94 10.23 5.07
CA GLU A 184 13.48 11.58 4.93
C GLU A 184 14.49 11.71 3.78
N GLN A 185 14.71 10.63 3.01
CA GLN A 185 15.62 10.62 1.89
C GLN A 185 15.23 11.69 0.86
N THR A 186 16.21 12.49 0.47
CA THR A 186 16.05 13.53 -0.56
C THR A 186 16.15 12.93 -1.95
N HIS A 187 15.30 13.40 -2.86
CA HIS A 187 15.37 13.02 -4.26
C HIS A 187 16.76 13.35 -4.86
N PRO A 188 17.40 12.44 -5.64
CA PRO A 188 18.76 12.63 -6.14
C PRO A 188 18.91 13.84 -7.08
N VAL A 189 17.95 14.04 -8.00
CA VAL A 189 17.92 15.19 -8.93
C VAL A 189 17.31 16.44 -8.29
N TYR A 190 16.09 16.32 -7.75
CA TYR A 190 15.36 17.46 -7.20
C TYR A 190 15.62 17.63 -5.70
N THR A 191 16.77 18.19 -5.35
CA THR A 191 17.28 18.28 -3.96
C THR A 191 16.39 19.05 -2.97
N GLY A 192 15.42 19.83 -3.46
CA GLY A 192 14.38 20.48 -2.64
C GLY A 192 13.28 19.53 -2.13
N TRP A 193 13.17 18.32 -2.68
CA TRP A 193 12.15 17.35 -2.32
C TRP A 193 12.71 16.31 -1.35
N ARG A 194 12.68 16.67 -0.06
CA ARG A 194 12.99 15.76 1.04
C ARG A 194 11.82 14.82 1.33
N GLY A 195 12.12 13.54 1.45
CA GLY A 195 11.14 12.51 1.82
C GLY A 195 10.10 12.19 0.76
N PHE A 196 10.43 12.35 -0.51
CA PHE A 196 9.46 12.33 -1.61
C PHE A 196 8.68 11.01 -1.72
N ALA A 197 9.31 9.86 -1.47
CA ALA A 197 8.67 8.54 -1.48
C ALA A 197 7.55 8.39 -0.44
N TRP A 198 7.74 9.03 0.72
CA TRP A 198 6.82 9.01 1.85
C TRP A 198 6.11 10.34 2.08
N LEU A 199 6.14 11.25 1.10
CA LEU A 199 5.40 12.51 1.18
C LEU A 199 3.89 12.21 1.28
N ASP A 200 3.16 13.06 2.02
CA ASP A 200 1.77 12.81 2.47
C ASP A 200 0.84 12.33 1.35
N ILE A 201 0.86 13.02 0.20
CA ILE A 201 -0.01 12.69 -0.94
C ILE A 201 0.40 11.39 -1.65
N GLN A 202 1.69 11.12 -1.78
CA GLN A 202 2.21 9.88 -2.36
C GLN A 202 1.80 8.70 -1.47
N THR A 203 2.01 8.82 -0.16
CA THR A 203 1.65 7.79 0.82
C THR A 203 0.16 7.46 0.77
N GLY A 204 -0.71 8.47 0.81
CA GLY A 204 -2.16 8.23 0.78
C GLY A 204 -2.67 7.61 -0.52
N ILE A 205 -2.19 8.10 -1.66
CA ILE A 205 -2.60 7.58 -2.97
C ILE A 205 -2.04 6.17 -3.20
N ARG A 206 -0.79 5.90 -2.81
CA ARG A 206 -0.20 4.56 -2.92
C ARG A 206 -0.98 3.55 -2.07
N ALA A 207 -1.26 3.87 -0.81
CA ALA A 207 -2.10 3.04 0.05
C ALA A 207 -3.49 2.80 -0.57
N THR A 208 -4.11 3.85 -1.12
CA THR A 208 -5.39 3.74 -1.84
C THR A 208 -5.31 2.78 -3.03
N ASN A 209 -4.28 2.88 -3.86
CA ASN A 209 -4.13 2.03 -5.05
C ASN A 209 -3.79 0.58 -4.68
N LEU A 210 -2.95 0.35 -3.65
CA LEU A 210 -2.70 -0.98 -3.10
C LEU A 210 -4.00 -1.64 -2.58
N CYS A 211 -4.80 -0.90 -1.81
CA CYS A 211 -6.09 -1.40 -1.31
C CYS A 211 -7.12 -1.67 -2.43
N LYS A 212 -7.09 -0.89 -3.52
CA LYS A 212 -7.95 -1.13 -4.70
C LYS A 212 -7.51 -2.35 -5.50
N ALA A 213 -6.22 -2.57 -5.65
CA ALA A 213 -5.67 -3.72 -6.39
C ALA A 213 -5.87 -5.03 -5.65
N PHE A 214 -5.79 -5.01 -4.31
CA PHE A 214 -5.76 -6.21 -3.47
C PHE A 214 -6.91 -7.21 -3.70
N PRO A 215 -8.21 -6.82 -3.77
CA PRO A 215 -9.31 -7.76 -3.98
C PRO A 215 -9.14 -8.65 -5.22
N THR A 216 -8.44 -8.15 -6.25
CA THR A 216 -8.09 -8.91 -7.45
C THR A 216 -6.73 -9.60 -7.27
N MET A 217 -5.69 -8.87 -6.85
CA MET A 217 -4.34 -9.44 -6.80
C MET A 217 -4.19 -10.59 -5.81
N VAL A 218 -4.99 -10.64 -4.74
CA VAL A 218 -4.92 -11.67 -3.69
C VAL A 218 -5.14 -13.10 -4.20
N HIS A 219 -5.74 -13.28 -5.37
CA HIS A 219 -6.00 -14.61 -5.95
C HIS A 219 -4.89 -15.12 -6.85
N GLY A 220 -3.93 -14.27 -7.23
CA GLY A 220 -2.78 -14.71 -8.02
C GLY A 220 -1.95 -15.77 -7.28
N GLU A 221 -1.39 -16.70 -8.03
CA GLU A 221 -0.51 -17.74 -7.52
C GLU A 221 0.76 -17.12 -6.90
N ALA A 222 1.26 -16.06 -7.53
CA ALA A 222 2.40 -15.28 -7.03
C ALA A 222 2.09 -14.55 -5.71
N PHE A 223 0.82 -14.29 -5.39
CA PHE A 223 0.40 -13.64 -4.14
C PHE A 223 0.42 -14.64 -2.99
N THR A 224 1.63 -14.99 -2.55
CA THR A 224 1.88 -16.03 -1.54
C THR A 224 1.56 -15.55 -0.11
N PRO A 225 1.42 -16.46 0.87
CA PRO A 225 1.31 -16.11 2.28
C PRO A 225 2.50 -15.25 2.77
N ALA A 226 3.71 -15.51 2.28
CA ALA A 226 4.89 -14.71 2.63
C ALA A 226 4.76 -13.27 2.11
N PHE A 227 4.35 -13.11 0.84
CA PHE A 227 4.11 -11.79 0.27
C PHE A 227 2.96 -11.05 0.97
N LEU A 228 1.88 -11.74 1.36
CA LEU A 228 0.81 -11.14 2.16
C LEU A 228 1.37 -10.50 3.45
N GLY A 229 2.34 -11.15 4.11
CA GLY A 229 2.99 -10.59 5.29
C GLY A 229 3.77 -9.30 4.98
N VAL A 230 4.52 -9.26 3.88
CA VAL A 230 5.26 -8.07 3.41
C VAL A 230 4.29 -6.94 3.05
N PHE A 231 3.23 -7.26 2.30
CA PHE A 231 2.20 -6.33 1.85
C PHE A 231 1.48 -5.66 3.02
N LEU A 232 1.00 -6.46 3.98
CA LEU A 232 0.31 -5.94 5.18
C LEU A 232 1.24 -5.12 6.07
N ALA A 233 2.51 -5.51 6.20
CA ALA A 233 3.50 -4.72 6.93
C ALA A 233 3.78 -3.37 6.25
N SER A 234 3.83 -3.33 4.92
CA SER A 234 3.92 -2.05 4.21
C SER A 234 2.69 -1.18 4.44
N LEU A 235 1.46 -1.71 4.35
CA LEU A 235 0.26 -0.95 4.69
C LEU A 235 0.30 -0.43 6.14
N TYR A 236 0.94 -1.18 7.04
CA TYR A 236 1.29 -0.72 8.39
C TYR A 236 2.14 0.51 8.46
N ASP A 237 3.21 0.52 7.70
CA ASP A 237 4.07 1.68 7.64
C ASP A 237 3.35 2.91 7.12
N HIS A 238 2.46 2.75 6.14
CA HIS A 238 1.69 3.87 5.62
C HIS A 238 0.72 4.45 6.67
N GLN A 239 -0.05 3.59 7.36
CA GLN A 239 -0.95 4.07 8.41
C GLN A 239 -0.16 4.71 9.56
N VAL A 240 0.95 4.12 10.02
CA VAL A 240 1.78 4.70 11.08
C VAL A 240 2.36 6.04 10.64
N LYS A 241 2.86 6.14 9.40
CA LYS A 241 3.33 7.41 8.85
C LYS A 241 2.22 8.45 8.87
N THR A 242 1.02 8.12 8.39
CA THR A 242 -0.10 9.07 8.35
C THR A 242 -0.62 9.44 9.74
N GLU A 243 -0.62 8.52 10.70
CA GLU A 243 -1.07 8.79 12.07
C GLU A 243 -0.05 9.66 12.84
N LYS A 244 1.24 9.36 12.72
CA LYS A 244 2.30 10.02 13.49
C LYS A 244 2.80 11.29 12.84
N LEU A 245 2.80 11.34 11.52
CA LEU A 245 3.27 12.46 10.70
C LEU A 245 2.19 12.85 9.67
N PRO A 246 0.97 13.24 10.10
CA PRO A 246 -0.06 13.69 9.18
C PRO A 246 0.34 15.03 8.54
N MET A 247 -0.25 15.32 7.39
CA MET A 247 -0.20 16.65 6.81
C MET A 247 -0.86 17.66 7.75
N GLY A 248 -0.03 18.42 8.48
CA GLY A 248 -0.47 19.41 9.47
C GLY A 248 -1.10 20.68 8.87
N LYS A 249 -1.64 20.63 7.65
CA LYS A 249 -2.21 21.77 6.92
C LYS A 249 -3.53 21.40 6.28
N VAL A 250 -4.51 22.30 6.34
CA VAL A 250 -5.76 22.17 5.58
C VAL A 250 -5.46 22.37 4.10
N HIS A 251 -5.37 21.26 3.37
CA HIS A 251 -5.01 21.23 1.96
C HIS A 251 -5.61 19.97 1.31
N ASN A 252 -5.87 19.96 0.01
CA ASN A 252 -6.44 18.77 -0.67
C ASN A 252 -5.57 17.50 -0.49
N LYS A 253 -4.24 17.69 -0.45
CA LYS A 253 -3.24 16.66 -0.12
C LYS A 253 -3.50 15.98 1.23
N ALA A 254 -3.99 16.69 2.24
CA ALA A 254 -4.35 16.09 3.54
C ALA A 254 -5.58 15.19 3.41
N ILE A 255 -6.53 15.52 2.53
CA ILE A 255 -7.67 14.64 2.22
C ILE A 255 -7.21 13.38 1.52
N PHE A 256 -6.30 13.47 0.54
CA PHE A 256 -5.77 12.29 -0.15
C PHE A 256 -4.94 11.40 0.76
N GLU A 257 -4.16 11.99 1.67
CA GLU A 257 -3.43 11.26 2.71
C GLU A 257 -4.40 10.44 3.58
N GLN A 258 -5.45 11.09 4.11
CA GLN A 258 -6.40 10.45 5.01
C GLN A 258 -7.33 9.47 4.29
N ARG A 259 -7.70 9.70 3.02
CA ARG A 259 -8.58 8.81 2.24
C ARG A 259 -8.03 7.39 2.07
N GLY A 260 -6.72 7.19 2.19
CA GLY A 260 -6.14 5.84 2.22
C GLY A 260 -6.54 5.02 3.45
N PHE A 261 -6.97 5.67 4.53
CA PHE A 261 -7.14 5.08 5.88
C PHE A 261 -8.48 5.39 6.57
N VAL A 262 -9.24 6.38 6.06
CA VAL A 262 -10.57 6.78 6.55
C VAL A 262 -11.67 6.13 5.74
#